data_AF-A0A952AVV9-F1
#
_entry.id   AF-A0A952AVV9-F1
#
_cell.length_a   1.000
_cell.length_b   1.000
_cell.length_c   1.000
_cell.angle_alpha   90.00
_cell.angle_beta   90.00
_cell.angle_gamma   90.00
#
_symmetry.space_group_name_H-M   'P 1'
#
loop_
_entity.id
_entity.type
_entity.pdbx_description
1 polymer ?
#
loop_
_entity_poly.entity_id
_entity_poly.type
_entity_poly.pdbx_seq_one_letter_code
_entity_poly.pdbx_strand_id
1 'polypeptide(L)'
;MTYFLSGLSLDNGNKMVFNGSYMVFFGEYQVNLSGSGRFVLPKRIRELIKGNTFILTKGFDNSLAGYDREDWEKRAADLLNPSLLQPSDLKERRGIFSALSYLEIDEQGRFVIPKNLLGFADIKDEAVIIGVGDHFEIWDSEKWKEYNKKSKIK
;
A
#
# COMPACT_ATOMS: atom_id res chain seq x y z
N MET A 1 -26.39 -6.87 -22.52
CA MET A 1 -25.11 -6.63 -23.19
C MET A 1 -24.03 -7.09 -22.23
N THR A 2 -23.65 -8.36 -22.34
CA THR A 2 -22.73 -9.03 -21.42
C THR A 2 -21.32 -8.75 -21.91
N TYR A 3 -20.58 -7.89 -21.20
CA TYR A 3 -19.14 -7.75 -21.46
C TYR A 3 -18.45 -8.99 -20.88
N PHE A 4 -18.15 -9.96 -21.75
CA PHE A 4 -17.19 -11.01 -21.43
C PHE A 4 -15.85 -10.34 -21.18
N LEU A 5 -15.35 -10.39 -19.95
CA LEU A 5 -13.99 -10.02 -19.59
C LEU A 5 -13.03 -11.06 -20.20
N SER A 6 -12.71 -10.91 -21.48
CA SER A 6 -11.72 -11.74 -22.16
C SER A 6 -10.33 -11.40 -21.61
N GLY A 7 -9.76 -12.29 -20.79
CA GLY A 7 -8.33 -12.28 -20.42
C GLY A 7 -8.00 -12.54 -18.95
N LEU A 8 -8.99 -12.78 -18.08
CA LEU A 8 -8.73 -13.25 -16.72
C LEU A 8 -8.38 -14.75 -16.74
N SER A 9 -7.20 -15.12 -16.25
CA SER A 9 -6.85 -16.54 -16.00
C SER A 9 -6.31 -16.73 -14.59
N LEU A 10 -6.58 -17.90 -14.01
CA LEU A 10 -5.92 -18.37 -12.80
C LEU A 10 -4.67 -19.16 -13.22
N ASP A 11 -3.49 -18.78 -12.73
CA ASP A 11 -2.29 -19.64 -12.83
C ASP A 11 -2.33 -20.71 -11.71
N ASN A 12 -1.54 -21.78 -11.85
CA ASN A 12 -1.43 -23.04 -11.08
C ASN A 12 -1.17 -22.89 -9.55
N GLY A 13 -1.52 -21.76 -8.96
CA GLY A 13 -1.53 -21.47 -7.53
C GLY A 13 -2.53 -20.38 -7.12
N ASN A 14 -3.75 -20.37 -7.70
CA ASN A 14 -4.86 -19.46 -7.36
C ASN A 14 -4.57 -17.96 -7.56
N LYS A 15 -3.82 -17.59 -8.60
CA LYS A 15 -3.46 -16.18 -8.87
C LYS A 15 -4.20 -15.64 -10.09
N MET A 16 -4.94 -14.55 -9.91
CA MET A 16 -5.56 -13.78 -11.00
C MET A 16 -4.48 -13.09 -11.84
N VAL A 17 -4.45 -13.40 -13.14
CA VAL A 17 -3.50 -12.83 -14.11
C VAL A 17 -4.29 -12.27 -15.31
N PHE A 18 -3.87 -11.10 -15.81
CA PHE A 18 -4.29 -10.56 -17.12
C PHE A 18 -3.03 -10.16 -17.90
N ASN A 19 -2.83 -10.72 -19.10
CA ASN A 19 -1.64 -10.48 -19.94
C ASN A 19 -0.27 -10.62 -19.23
N GLY A 20 -0.13 -11.62 -18.35
CA GLY A 20 1.15 -11.91 -17.68
C GLY A 20 1.57 -10.95 -16.56
N SER A 21 0.73 -9.96 -16.22
CA SER A 21 0.96 -9.02 -15.12
C SER A 21 -0.01 -9.30 -13.97
N TYR A 22 0.47 -9.21 -12.73
CA TYR A 22 -0.39 -9.31 -11.55
C TYR A 22 -1.22 -8.02 -11.44
N MET A 23 -2.54 -8.15 -11.25
CA MET A 23 -3.45 -7.01 -11.31
C MET A 23 -3.64 -6.28 -9.97
N VAL A 24 -3.25 -6.88 -8.84
CA VAL A 24 -3.60 -6.38 -7.51
C VAL A 24 -2.48 -6.64 -6.50
N PHE A 25 -2.34 -5.74 -5.52
CA PHE A 25 -1.54 -5.94 -4.32
C PHE A 25 -2.24 -6.93 -3.40
N PHE A 26 -1.55 -8.00 -3.02
CA PHE A 26 -2.09 -8.99 -2.09
C PHE A 26 -1.00 -9.64 -1.24
N GLY A 27 -1.44 -10.40 -0.24
CA GLY A 27 -0.58 -11.18 0.65
C GLY A 27 -0.23 -10.43 1.93
N GLU A 28 0.42 -11.13 2.85
CA GLU A 28 0.91 -10.62 4.13
C GLU A 28 2.39 -10.98 4.24
N TYR A 29 3.24 -10.00 4.51
CA TYR A 29 4.70 -10.13 4.51
C TYR A 29 5.30 -9.47 5.75
N GLN A 30 5.91 -10.26 6.62
CA GLN A 30 6.71 -9.74 7.73
C GLN A 30 8.02 -9.16 7.20
N VAL A 31 8.35 -7.94 7.62
CA VAL A 31 9.58 -7.25 7.27
C VAL A 31 10.17 -6.59 8.51
N ASN A 32 11.49 -6.62 8.62
CA ASN A 32 12.19 -5.99 9.73
C ASN A 32 12.75 -4.65 9.30
N LEU A 33 12.69 -3.69 10.21
CA LEU A 33 13.37 -2.43 10.07
C LEU A 33 14.88 -2.66 10.19
N SER A 34 15.61 -2.14 9.22
CA SER A 34 17.08 -2.12 9.25
C SER A 34 17.58 -0.68 9.31
N GLY A 35 18.52 -0.41 10.23
CA GLY A 35 19.16 0.91 10.35
C GLY A 35 18.18 2.08 10.41
N SER A 36 18.51 3.19 9.73
CA SER A 36 17.77 4.46 9.76
C SER A 36 16.46 4.49 8.97
N GLY A 37 15.52 3.58 9.22
CA GLY A 37 14.21 3.59 8.54
C GLY A 37 14.16 2.75 7.26
N ARG A 38 15.12 1.84 7.02
CA ARG A 38 15.24 1.09 5.76
C ARG A 38 14.54 -0.25 5.83
N PHE A 39 13.68 -0.52 4.86
CA PHE A 39 12.97 -1.78 4.69
C PHE A 39 13.31 -2.44 3.36
N VAL A 40 13.09 -3.75 3.28
CA VAL A 40 13.06 -4.48 2.01
C VAL A 40 11.62 -4.57 1.56
N LEU A 41 11.33 -4.16 0.33
CA LEU A 41 10.01 -4.35 -0.26
C LEU A 41 9.89 -5.81 -0.74
N PRO A 42 8.88 -6.56 -0.28
CA PRO A 42 8.67 -7.94 -0.72
C PRO A 42 8.64 -8.03 -2.23
N LYS A 43 9.34 -9.02 -2.79
CA LYS A 43 9.46 -9.21 -4.25
C LYS A 43 8.11 -9.12 -4.95
N ARG A 44 7.07 -9.69 -4.32
CA ARG A 44 5.71 -9.71 -4.87
C ARG A 44 5.07 -8.34 -4.99
N ILE A 45 5.24 -7.49 -3.98
CA ILE A 45 4.75 -6.11 -3.99
C ILE A 45 5.56 -5.30 -5.00
N ARG A 46 6.88 -5.52 -5.06
CA ARG A 46 7.77 -4.84 -6.00
C ARG A 46 7.43 -5.13 -7.48
N GLU A 47 7.03 -6.36 -7.80
CA GLU A 47 6.62 -6.76 -9.17
C GLU A 47 5.36 -6.02 -9.66
N LEU A 48 4.57 -5.45 -8.75
CA LEU A 48 3.34 -4.71 -9.07
C LEU A 48 3.57 -3.21 -9.28
N ILE A 49 4.74 -2.69 -8.87
CA ILE A 49 5.10 -1.29 -9.03
C ILE A 49 5.76 -1.11 -10.40
N LYS A 50 5.29 -0.13 -11.17
CA LYS A 50 5.87 0.22 -12.47
C LYS A 50 7.13 1.05 -12.26
N GLY A 51 8.27 0.49 -12.66
CA GLY A 51 9.58 1.12 -12.48
C GLY A 51 10.15 0.86 -11.09
N ASN A 52 10.78 1.87 -10.49
CA ASN A 52 11.47 1.76 -9.21
C ASN A 52 11.03 2.84 -8.20
N THR A 53 9.88 3.48 -8.42
CA THR A 53 9.35 4.51 -7.53
C THR A 53 7.91 4.18 -7.19
N PHE A 54 7.55 4.34 -5.92
CA PHE A 54 6.16 4.24 -5.46
C PHE A 54 5.82 5.44 -4.58
N ILE A 55 4.53 5.61 -4.30
CA ILE A 55 4.02 6.69 -3.47
C ILE A 55 3.65 6.12 -2.11
N LEU A 56 4.10 6.75 -1.03
CA LEU A 56 3.76 6.38 0.33
C LEU A 56 3.10 7.56 1.04
N THR A 57 2.02 7.28 1.77
CA THR A 57 1.31 8.28 2.58
C THR A 57 0.68 7.63 3.81
N LYS A 58 -0.05 8.41 4.62
CA LYS A 58 -0.83 7.92 5.75
C LYS A 58 -2.02 7.11 5.25
N GLY A 59 -2.16 5.90 5.78
CA GLY A 59 -3.36 5.08 5.66
C GLY A 59 -4.30 5.27 6.85
N PHE A 60 -5.30 4.40 6.93
CA PHE A 60 -6.23 4.33 8.06
C PHE A 60 -5.62 3.55 9.23
N ASP A 61 -6.21 3.65 10.42
CA ASP A 61 -5.82 2.83 11.59
C ASP A 61 -4.31 2.87 11.96
N ASN A 62 -3.64 3.99 11.68
CA ASN A 62 -2.20 4.18 11.82
C ASN A 62 -1.34 3.25 10.93
N SER A 63 -1.85 2.82 9.79
CA SER A 63 -1.06 2.19 8.73
C SER A 63 -0.45 3.24 7.79
N LEU A 64 0.53 2.85 6.99
CA LEU A 64 0.97 3.62 5.82
C LEU A 64 0.41 2.99 4.57
N ALA A 65 -0.04 3.79 3.61
CA ALA A 65 -0.59 3.32 2.35
C ALA A 65 0.40 3.59 1.21
N GLY A 66 0.79 2.52 0.51
CA GLY A 66 1.76 2.49 -0.58
C GLY A 66 1.10 2.15 -1.92
N TYR A 67 1.34 2.97 -2.93
CA TYR A 67 0.68 2.90 -4.24
C TYR A 67 1.71 2.87 -5.38
N ASP A 68 1.39 2.15 -6.45
CA ASP A 68 1.93 2.49 -7.76
C ASP A 68 1.44 3.88 -8.19
N ARG A 69 2.16 4.55 -9.09
CA ARG A 69 1.78 5.88 -9.58
C ARG A 69 0.38 5.90 -10.17
N GLU A 70 0.02 4.92 -11.00
CA GLU A 70 -1.29 4.93 -11.67
C GLU A 70 -2.44 4.70 -10.70
N ASP A 71 -2.24 3.87 -9.68
CA ASP A 71 -3.26 3.62 -8.65
C ASP A 71 -3.42 4.81 -7.72
N TRP A 72 -2.33 5.52 -7.41
CA TRP A 72 -2.41 6.79 -6.71
C TRP A 72 -3.18 7.85 -7.50
N GLU A 73 -2.96 7.97 -8.80
CA GLU A 73 -3.68 8.96 -9.62
C GLU A 73 -5.20 8.74 -9.58
N LYS A 74 -5.65 7.48 -9.63
CA LYS A 74 -7.06 7.12 -9.46
C LYS A 74 -7.56 7.51 -8.07
N ARG A 75 -6.83 7.13 -7.02
CA ARG A 75 -7.19 7.46 -5.62
C ARG A 75 -7.22 8.96 -5.35
N ALA A 76 -6.27 9.70 -5.93
CA ALA A 76 -6.17 11.14 -5.81
C ALA A 76 -7.35 11.84 -6.49
N ALA A 77 -7.81 11.35 -7.65
CA ALA A 77 -9.00 11.88 -8.31
C ALA A 77 -10.24 11.79 -7.40
N ASP A 78 -10.41 10.67 -6.69
CA ASP A 78 -11.50 10.51 -5.72
C ASP A 78 -11.36 11.49 -4.56
N LEU A 79 -10.17 11.61 -3.97
CA LEU A 79 -9.89 12.54 -2.87
C LEU A 79 -10.07 14.02 -3.25
N LEU A 80 -9.91 14.35 -4.53
CA LEU A 80 -10.06 15.72 -5.04
C LEU A 80 -11.49 16.02 -5.50
N ASN A 81 -12.39 15.03 -5.47
CA ASN A 81 -13.77 15.21 -5.91
C ASN A 81 -14.45 16.35 -5.09
N PRO A 82 -14.92 17.43 -5.75
CA PRO A 82 -15.56 18.57 -5.08
C PRO A 82 -16.86 18.22 -4.34
N SER A 83 -17.43 17.05 -4.59
CA SER A 83 -18.60 16.56 -3.85
C SER A 83 -18.26 16.16 -2.41
N LEU A 84 -16.98 15.98 -2.09
CA LEU A 84 -16.43 15.60 -0.79
C LEU A 84 -15.88 16.82 -0.02
N LEU A 85 -16.70 17.86 0.11
CA LEU A 85 -16.35 19.12 0.79
C LEU A 85 -16.84 19.18 2.25
N GLN A 86 -17.08 18.04 2.91
CA GLN A 86 -17.37 18.07 4.34
C GLN A 86 -16.09 18.35 5.14
N PRO A 87 -16.18 18.95 6.34
CA PRO A 87 -15.01 19.25 7.16
C PRO A 87 -14.11 18.02 7.47
N SER A 88 -14.71 16.83 7.60
CA SER A 88 -14.01 15.55 7.75
C SER A 88 -13.10 15.26 6.57
N ASP A 89 -13.63 15.44 5.36
CA ASP A 89 -12.96 15.11 4.10
C ASP A 89 -11.78 16.06 3.88
N LEU A 90 -11.93 17.34 4.24
CA LEU A 90 -10.83 18.32 4.20
C LEU A 90 -9.72 18.01 5.21
N LYS A 91 -10.03 17.39 6.35
CA LYS A 91 -9.04 16.96 7.33
C LYS A 91 -8.27 15.75 6.82
N GLU A 92 -8.98 14.78 6.25
CA GLU A 92 -8.38 13.59 5.62
C GLU A 92 -7.48 13.98 4.47
N ARG A 93 -7.98 14.80 3.52
CA ARG A 93 -7.18 15.32 2.39
C ARG A 93 -5.90 16.00 2.87
N ARG A 94 -6.00 16.89 3.86
CA ARG A 94 -4.80 17.54 4.44
C ARG A 94 -3.86 16.51 5.04
N GLY A 95 -4.37 15.52 5.77
CA GLY A 95 -3.58 14.45 6.35
C GLY A 95 -2.82 13.62 5.31
N ILE A 96 -3.50 13.20 4.25
CA ILE A 96 -2.94 12.36 3.18
C ILE A 96 -1.97 13.16 2.30
N PHE A 97 -2.41 14.29 1.74
CA PHE A 97 -1.57 15.03 0.78
C PHE A 97 -0.36 15.70 1.43
N SER A 98 -0.45 16.11 2.70
CA SER A 98 0.73 16.69 3.40
C SER A 98 1.79 15.66 3.79
N ALA A 99 1.43 14.39 3.85
CA ALA A 99 2.32 13.30 4.25
C ALA A 99 2.88 12.50 3.06
N LEU A 100 2.36 12.73 1.86
CA LEU A 100 2.73 12.03 0.64
C LEU A 100 4.23 12.17 0.37
N SER A 101 4.87 11.06 0.02
CA SER A 101 6.27 11.02 -0.39
C SER A 101 6.45 10.04 -1.55
N TYR A 102 7.31 10.40 -2.51
CA TYR A 102 7.80 9.48 -3.53
C TYR A 102 9.02 8.76 -2.97
N LEU A 103 8.99 7.43 -3.01
CA LEU A 103 10.03 6.57 -2.48
C LEU A 103 10.65 5.77 -3.61
N GLU A 104 11.97 5.84 -3.71
CA GLU A 104 12.76 5.03 -4.65
C GLU A 104 13.14 3.68 -4.05
N ILE A 105 13.12 2.66 -4.89
CA ILE A 105 13.52 1.30 -4.60
C ILE A 105 14.92 1.11 -5.19
N ASP A 106 15.89 0.75 -4.35
CA ASP A 106 17.23 0.43 -4.81
C ASP A 106 17.30 -0.93 -5.54
N GLU A 107 18.46 -1.26 -6.11
CA GLU A 107 18.67 -2.51 -6.84
C GLU A 107 18.42 -3.77 -5.98
N GLN A 108 18.58 -3.66 -4.67
CA GLN A 108 18.35 -4.73 -3.70
C GLN A 108 16.87 -4.82 -3.27
N GLY A 109 16.00 -3.97 -3.80
CA GLY A 109 14.59 -3.91 -3.43
C GLY A 109 14.34 -3.16 -2.13
N ARG A 110 15.28 -2.35 -1.65
CA ARG A 110 15.15 -1.62 -0.38
C ARG A 110 14.67 -0.19 -0.60
N PHE A 111 14.01 0.35 0.41
CA PHE A 111 13.53 1.73 0.45
C PHE A 111 13.67 2.29 1.86
N VAL A 112 13.60 3.61 2.01
CA VAL A 112 13.65 4.29 3.31
C VAL A 112 12.34 5.01 3.57
N ILE A 113 11.70 4.73 4.69
CA ILE A 113 10.48 5.41 5.10
C ILE A 113 10.85 6.74 5.78
N PRO A 114 10.28 7.87 5.34
CA PRO A 114 10.42 9.16 6.01
C PRO A 114 10.04 9.11 7.50
N LYS A 115 10.80 9.81 8.36
CA LYS A 115 10.62 9.77 9.83
C LYS A 115 9.22 10.19 10.28
N ASN A 116 8.58 11.14 9.59
CA ASN A 116 7.22 11.58 9.87
C ASN A 116 6.19 10.46 9.64
N LEU A 117 6.39 9.61 8.62
CA LEU A 117 5.53 8.46 8.35
C LEU A 117 5.80 7.32 9.34
N LEU A 118 7.07 7.04 9.66
CA LEU A 118 7.42 6.08 10.72
C LEU A 118 6.77 6.45 12.06
N GLY A 119 6.91 7.72 12.47
CA GLY A 119 6.33 8.21 13.72
C GLY A 119 4.80 8.19 13.73
N PHE A 120 4.16 8.40 12.57
CA PHE A 120 2.70 8.27 12.46
C PHE A 120 2.24 6.82 12.63
N ALA A 121 2.93 5.88 11.98
CA ALA A 121 2.58 4.46 12.05
C ALA A 121 3.02 3.77 13.36
N ASP A 122 3.89 4.43 14.13
CA ASP A 122 4.55 3.87 15.34
C ASP A 122 5.34 2.59 15.05
N ILE A 123 5.91 2.49 13.85
CA ILE A 123 6.75 1.35 13.47
C ILE A 123 8.12 1.54 14.11
N LYS A 124 8.50 0.61 15.00
CA LYS A 124 9.76 0.66 15.75
C LYS A 124 10.79 -0.32 15.21
N ASP A 125 10.40 -1.59 15.07
CA ASP A 125 11.33 -2.68 14.77
C ASP A 125 10.78 -3.61 13.69
N GLU A 126 9.59 -4.19 13.92
CA GLU A 126 8.98 -5.15 12.99
C GLU A 126 7.74 -4.54 12.34
N ALA A 127 7.63 -4.68 11.02
CA ALA A 127 6.47 -4.25 10.27
C ALA A 127 5.86 -5.41 9.47
N VAL A 128 4.59 -5.26 9.13
CA VAL A 128 3.88 -6.14 8.21
C VAL A 128 3.45 -5.34 7.01
N ILE A 129 3.81 -5.82 5.82
CA ILE A 129 3.34 -5.30 4.55
C ILE A 129 2.21 -6.20 4.05
N ILE A 130 1.04 -5.62 3.86
CA ILE A 130 -0.12 -6.34 3.33
C ILE A 130 -0.58 -5.73 2.02
N GLY A 131 -1.04 -6.56 1.09
CA GLY A 131 -1.74 -6.06 -0.09
C GLY A 131 -3.25 -6.11 0.09
N VAL A 132 -3.93 -5.01 -0.21
CA VAL A 132 -5.39 -4.84 -0.01
C VAL A 132 -6.14 -4.62 -1.31
N GLY A 133 -5.54 -4.98 -2.44
CA GLY A 133 -6.14 -4.88 -3.77
C GLY A 133 -5.51 -3.78 -4.60
N ASP A 134 -6.01 -2.56 -4.44
CA ASP A 134 -5.58 -1.36 -5.17
C ASP A 134 -4.26 -0.76 -4.67
N HIS A 135 -3.86 -1.09 -3.44
CA HIS A 135 -2.63 -0.62 -2.83
C HIS A 135 -2.10 -1.63 -1.81
N PHE A 136 -0.90 -1.38 -1.29
CA PHE A 136 -0.38 -2.11 -0.16
C PHE A 136 -0.32 -1.21 1.07
N GLU A 137 -0.39 -1.81 2.25
CA GLU A 137 -0.26 -1.11 3.51
C GLU A 137 0.97 -1.59 4.28
N ILE A 138 1.56 -0.71 5.07
CA ILE A 138 2.66 -1.02 5.99
C ILE A 138 2.18 -0.72 7.41
N TRP A 139 2.25 -1.73 8.26
CA TRP A 139 1.78 -1.68 9.63
C TRP A 139 2.90 -1.96 10.60
N ASP A 140 2.81 -1.42 11.81
CA ASP A 140 3.49 -2.03 12.95
C ASP A 140 2.94 -3.44 13.18
N SER A 141 3.82 -4.40 13.46
CA SER A 141 3.44 -5.82 13.51
C SER A 141 2.44 -6.14 14.63
N GLU A 142 2.57 -5.52 15.80
CA GLU A 142 1.64 -5.74 16.90
C GLU A 142 0.30 -5.06 16.64
N LYS A 143 0.31 -3.84 16.08
CA LYS A 143 -0.94 -3.17 15.66
C LYS A 143 -1.71 -3.97 14.63
N TRP A 144 -1.03 -4.53 13.63
CA TRP A 144 -1.67 -5.40 12.62
C TRP A 144 -2.32 -6.62 13.26
N LYS A 145 -1.59 -7.29 14.16
CA LYS A 145 -2.09 -8.47 14.88
C LYS A 145 -3.33 -8.17 15.71
N GLU A 146 -3.37 -7.02 16.39
CA GLU A 146 -4.54 -6.56 17.13
C GLU A 146 -5.73 -6.27 16.20
N TYR A 147 -5.49 -5.58 15.10
CA TYR A 147 -6.50 -5.29 14.08
C TYR A 147 -7.09 -6.58 13.50
N ASN A 148 -6.23 -7.47 12.98
CA ASN A 148 -6.63 -8.71 12.32
C ASN A 148 -7.40 -9.65 13.26
N LYS A 149 -7.09 -9.65 14.57
CA LYS A 149 -7.86 -10.41 15.57
C LYS A 149 -9.29 -9.91 15.73
N LYS A 150 -9.52 -8.60 15.62
CA LYS A 150 -10.86 -7.97 15.69
C LYS A 150 -11.65 -8.18 14.39
N SER A 151 -10.94 -8.20 13.26
CA SER A 151 -11.52 -8.20 11.91
C SER A 151 -11.73 -9.60 11.31
N LYS A 152 -11.68 -10.68 12.11
CA LYS A 152 -11.86 -12.05 11.61
C LYS A 152 -13.14 -12.16 10.78
N ILE A 153 -12.97 -12.52 9.50
CA ILE A 153 -14.05 -12.80 8.56
C ILE A 153 -14.87 -13.96 9.15
N LYS A 154 -16.17 -13.71 9.37
CA LYS A 154 -17.15 -14.74 9.74
C LYS A 154 -17.67 -15.46 8.51
#